data_AF-A0A6B2LL96-F1
#
_entry.id   AF-A0A6B2LL96-F1
#
_cell.length_a   1.000
_cell.length_b   1.000
_cell.length_c   1.000
_cell.angle_alpha   90.00
_cell.angle_beta   90.00
_cell.angle_gamma   90.00
#
_symmetry.space_group_name_H-M   'P 1'
#
loop_
_entity.id
_entity.type
_entity.pdbx_description
1 polymer ?
#
loop_
_entity_poly.entity_id
_entity_poly.type
_entity_poly.pdbx_seq_one_letter_code
_entity_poly.pdbx_strand_id
1 'polypeptide(L)'
;MNSLKTSSAVAQVTELAFLSALPQFIIQKQVLDPFLYATSGSILAGHVAMERGWAINLGGGYHHCSYNEGGGFCAYSDITLCYHYVRQFYPKVKRVMILDLDAHQGNGHENDKIHFNDNDVFIMDMYNYAVYPDDKYA
;
A
#
# COMPACT_ATOMS: atom_id res chain seq x y z
N MET A 1 -2.04 -4.44 -12.29
CA MET A 1 -1.09 -3.47 -12.91
C MET A 1 -1.51 -2.91 -14.28
N ASN A 2 -2.68 -3.25 -14.86
CA ASN A 2 -3.10 -2.65 -16.15
C ASN A 2 -3.72 -1.25 -16.02
N SER A 3 -4.11 -0.83 -14.81
CA SER A 3 -4.78 0.45 -14.53
C SER A 3 -3.85 1.67 -14.65
N LEU A 4 -2.58 1.56 -14.25
CA LEU A 4 -1.62 2.68 -14.22
C LEU A 4 -0.97 3.01 -15.59
N LYS A 5 -1.54 2.51 -16.69
CA LYS A 5 -1.00 2.72 -18.05
C LYS A 5 -1.33 4.09 -18.65
N THR A 6 -2.23 4.84 -18.03
CA THR A 6 -2.67 6.15 -18.54
C THR A 6 -2.34 7.24 -17.54
N SER A 7 -1.97 8.42 -18.04
CA SER A 7 -1.69 9.59 -17.23
C SER A 7 -2.88 10.00 -16.37
N SER A 8 -4.11 9.86 -16.89
CA SER A 8 -5.34 10.14 -16.16
C SER A 8 -5.56 9.20 -14.98
N ALA A 9 -5.29 7.90 -15.14
CA ALA A 9 -5.41 6.96 -14.03
C ALA A 9 -4.39 7.27 -12.93
N VAL A 10 -3.15 7.62 -13.29
CA VAL A 10 -2.13 8.01 -12.31
C VAL A 10 -2.52 9.32 -11.63
N ALA A 11 -3.04 10.30 -12.37
CA ALA A 11 -3.53 11.57 -11.81
C ALA A 11 -4.67 11.36 -10.82
N GLN A 12 -5.57 10.41 -11.08
CA GLN A 12 -6.66 10.06 -10.17
C GLN A 12 -6.12 9.42 -8.88
N VAL A 13 -5.27 8.39 -9.00
CA VAL A 13 -4.67 7.68 -7.86
C VAL A 13 -3.85 8.61 -6.96
N THR A 14 -3.12 9.53 -7.57
CA THR A 14 -2.27 10.49 -6.85
C THR A 14 -2.99 11.77 -6.45
N GLU A 15 -4.25 11.97 -6.86
CA GLU A 15 -5.01 13.22 -6.66
C GLU A 15 -4.32 14.48 -7.22
N LEU A 16 -3.41 14.29 -8.18
CA LEU A 16 -2.65 15.36 -8.83
C LEU A 16 -3.10 15.53 -10.28
N ALA A 17 -4.16 16.32 -10.48
CA ALA A 17 -4.79 16.51 -11.77
C ALA A 17 -3.82 16.92 -12.89
N PHE A 18 -2.78 17.70 -12.59
CA PHE A 18 -1.80 18.14 -13.59
C PHE A 18 -1.00 16.99 -14.24
N LEU A 19 -0.89 15.84 -13.57
CA LEU A 19 -0.19 14.67 -14.12
C LEU A 19 -0.89 14.13 -15.37
N SER A 20 -2.21 14.36 -15.53
CA SER A 20 -2.94 13.88 -16.71
C SER A 20 -2.42 14.48 -18.02
N ALA A 21 -1.81 15.67 -17.96
CA ALA A 21 -1.24 16.38 -19.10
C ALA A 21 0.22 16.01 -19.40
N LEU A 22 0.88 15.23 -18.53
CA LEU A 22 2.27 14.85 -18.72
C LEU A 22 2.41 13.62 -19.63
N PRO A 23 3.49 13.54 -20.43
CA PRO A 23 3.83 12.33 -21.16
C PRO A 23 4.00 11.12 -20.23
N GLN A 24 3.48 9.95 -20.66
CA GLN A 24 3.51 8.72 -19.86
C GLN A 24 4.94 8.32 -19.41
N PHE A 25 5.98 8.56 -20.22
CA PHE A 25 7.35 8.22 -19.84
C PHE A 25 7.86 9.07 -18.66
N ILE A 26 7.41 10.32 -18.54
CA ILE A 26 7.74 11.19 -17.40
C ILE A 26 7.02 10.66 -16.16
N ILE A 27 5.73 10.36 -16.27
CA ILE A 27 4.93 9.81 -15.18
C ILE A 27 5.52 8.49 -14.69
N GLN A 28 5.88 7.60 -15.61
CA GLN A 28 6.53 6.34 -15.27
C GLN A 28 7.79 6.59 -14.45
N LYS A 29 8.72 7.40 -14.97
CA LYS A 29 10.04 7.59 -14.36
C LYS A 29 10.01 8.42 -13.06
N GLN A 30 9.15 9.41 -12.99
CA GLN A 30 9.15 10.41 -11.90
C GLN A 30 8.10 10.14 -10.82
N VAL A 31 7.11 9.30 -11.11
CA VAL A 31 6.00 9.01 -10.18
C VAL A 31 5.95 7.53 -9.89
N LEU A 32 5.70 6.69 -10.90
CA LEU A 32 5.44 5.26 -10.70
C LEU A 32 6.69 4.48 -10.26
N ASP A 33 7.86 4.75 -10.85
CA ASP A 33 9.11 4.09 -10.47
C ASP A 33 9.49 4.39 -9.00
N PRO A 34 9.42 5.65 -8.51
CA PRO A 34 9.56 5.93 -7.08
C PRO A 34 8.57 5.18 -6.18
N PHE A 35 7.28 5.16 -6.53
CA PHE A 35 6.27 4.38 -5.81
C PHE A 35 6.64 2.88 -5.77
N LEU A 36 7.16 2.34 -6.87
CA LEU A 36 7.60 0.95 -6.98
C LEU A 36 8.84 0.67 -6.14
N TYR A 37 9.81 1.59 -6.10
CA TYR A 37 11.00 1.46 -5.25
C TYR A 37 10.63 1.49 -3.77
N ALA A 38 9.76 2.41 -3.36
CA ALA A 38 9.20 2.46 -2.02
C ALA A 38 8.51 1.14 -1.64
N THR A 39 7.66 0.62 -2.53
CA THR A 39 6.95 -0.66 -2.35
C THR A 39 7.93 -1.82 -2.19
N SER A 40 8.94 -1.88 -3.05
CA SER A 40 10.01 -2.89 -2.98
C SER A 40 10.82 -2.76 -1.68
N GLY A 41 10.99 -1.53 -1.18
CA GLY A 41 11.59 -1.21 0.11
C GLY A 41 10.82 -1.83 1.28
N SER A 42 9.48 -1.81 1.24
CA SER A 42 8.65 -2.43 2.28
C SER A 42 8.82 -3.95 2.31
N ILE A 43 8.82 -4.59 1.13
CA ILE A 43 9.10 -6.04 1.02
C ILE A 43 10.50 -6.38 1.56
N LEU A 44 11.52 -5.61 1.15
CA LEU A 44 12.90 -5.79 1.62
C LEU A 44 12.99 -5.58 3.14
N ALA A 45 12.33 -4.58 3.69
CA ALA A 45 12.28 -4.35 5.13
C ALA A 45 11.65 -5.55 5.86
N GLY A 46 10.58 -6.14 5.32
CA GLY A 46 10.00 -7.39 5.82
C GLY A 46 11.03 -8.52 5.90
N HIS A 47 11.80 -8.75 4.84
CA HIS A 47 12.89 -9.73 4.83
C HIS A 47 13.97 -9.43 5.87
N VAL A 48 14.44 -8.18 5.93
CA VAL A 48 15.49 -7.77 6.89
C VAL A 48 14.98 -7.91 8.33
N ALA A 49 13.72 -7.60 8.61
CA ALA A 49 13.11 -7.76 9.92
C ALA A 49 13.04 -9.23 10.34
N MET A 50 12.81 -10.16 9.41
CA MET A 50 12.85 -11.60 9.71
C MET A 50 14.24 -12.09 10.11
N GLU A 51 15.31 -11.45 9.62
CA GLU A 51 16.70 -11.80 9.96
C GLU A 51 17.21 -11.06 11.20
N ARG A 52 16.79 -9.80 11.40
CA ARG A 52 17.37 -8.86 12.39
C ARG A 52 16.41 -8.47 13.51
N GLY A 53 15.16 -8.92 13.45
CA GLY A 53 14.09 -8.60 14.40
C GLY A 53 13.27 -7.35 14.04
N TRP A 54 13.83 -6.39 13.31
CA TRP A 54 13.11 -5.19 12.84
C TRP A 54 13.81 -4.53 11.64
N ALA A 55 13.06 -3.71 10.91
CA ALA A 55 13.55 -2.86 9.83
C ALA A 55 12.61 -1.67 9.64
N ILE A 56 13.08 -0.62 8.96
CA ILE A 56 12.30 0.59 8.66
C ILE A 56 12.40 0.88 7.16
N ASN A 57 11.26 1.17 6.53
CA ASN A 57 11.18 1.76 5.20
C ASN A 57 10.44 3.10 5.30
N LEU A 58 11.14 4.21 5.09
CA LEU A 58 10.54 5.55 5.16
C LEU A 58 9.76 5.93 3.90
N GLY A 59 9.92 5.20 2.80
CA GLY A 59 9.26 5.52 1.54
C GLY A 59 7.89 4.86 1.34
N GLY A 60 7.54 3.87 2.17
CA GLY A 60 6.31 3.09 2.04
C GLY A 60 5.17 3.61 2.93
N GLY A 61 4.23 2.72 3.26
CA GLY A 61 3.05 3.06 4.06
C GLY A 61 1.87 3.48 3.20
N TYR A 62 1.69 2.86 2.02
CA TYR A 62 0.64 3.17 1.06
C TYR A 62 -0.69 2.54 1.47
N HIS A 63 -1.18 2.92 2.64
CA HIS A 63 -2.30 2.28 3.34
C HIS A 63 -3.67 2.47 2.67
N HIS A 64 -3.81 3.38 1.70
CA HIS A 64 -5.03 3.57 0.91
C HIS A 64 -5.10 2.69 -0.34
N CYS A 65 -4.01 2.05 -0.76
CA CYS A 65 -4.02 1.17 -1.93
C CYS A 65 -4.40 -0.26 -1.53
N SER A 66 -5.35 -0.83 -2.27
CA SER A 66 -5.74 -2.24 -2.22
C SER A 66 -5.24 -2.99 -3.47
N TYR A 67 -5.58 -4.27 -3.58
CA TYR A 67 -5.20 -5.17 -4.68
C TYR A 67 -5.72 -4.73 -6.05
N ASN A 68 -6.84 -4.00 -6.10
CA ASN A 68 -7.51 -3.57 -7.32
C ASN A 68 -7.66 -2.05 -7.46
N GLU A 69 -7.47 -1.29 -6.40
CA GLU A 69 -7.72 0.15 -6.37
C GLU A 69 -6.60 0.92 -5.66
N GLY A 70 -6.23 2.07 -6.22
CA GLY A 70 -5.33 3.03 -5.60
C GLY A 70 -6.03 4.37 -5.44
N GLY A 71 -5.60 5.17 -4.48
CA GLY A 71 -6.21 6.45 -4.11
C GLY A 71 -5.44 7.06 -2.93
N GLY A 72 -5.76 8.30 -2.54
CA GLY A 72 -5.11 8.95 -1.39
C GLY A 72 -3.58 8.94 -1.49
N PHE A 73 -3.03 9.23 -2.67
CA PHE A 73 -1.59 9.20 -2.95
C PHE A 73 -0.94 7.80 -2.90
N CYS A 74 -1.71 6.71 -2.87
CA CYS A 74 -1.21 5.34 -2.75
C CYS A 74 -1.43 4.56 -4.05
N ALA A 75 -0.34 4.19 -4.74
CA ALA A 75 -0.41 3.54 -6.06
C ALA A 75 -0.20 2.01 -6.05
N TYR A 76 0.44 1.48 -5.02
CA TYR A 76 0.71 0.05 -4.86
C TYR A 76 0.48 -0.35 -3.40
N SER A 77 -0.15 -1.50 -3.16
CA SER A 77 -0.47 -2.02 -1.82
C SER A 77 0.75 -2.62 -1.12
N ASP A 78 1.71 -1.78 -0.76
CA ASP A 78 3.00 -2.22 -0.25
C ASP A 78 2.93 -2.99 1.07
N ILE A 79 2.03 -2.61 1.98
CA ILE A 79 1.76 -3.30 3.24
C ILE A 79 1.30 -4.74 2.96
N THR A 80 0.31 -4.90 2.08
CA THR A 80 -0.23 -6.20 1.69
C THR A 80 0.81 -7.08 1.02
N LEU A 81 1.54 -6.51 0.05
CA LEU A 81 2.62 -7.21 -0.63
C LEU A 81 3.71 -7.64 0.35
N CYS A 82 4.10 -6.77 1.29
CA CYS A 82 5.12 -7.06 2.29
C CYS A 82 4.76 -8.30 3.10
N TYR A 83 3.59 -8.34 3.74
CA TYR A 83 3.25 -9.50 4.58
C TYR A 83 3.01 -10.76 3.74
N HIS A 84 2.46 -10.63 2.53
CA HIS A 84 2.28 -11.75 1.61
C HIS A 84 3.62 -12.40 1.24
N TYR A 85 4.61 -11.60 0.83
CA TYR A 85 5.95 -12.09 0.51
C TYR A 85 6.69 -12.63 1.75
N VAL A 86 6.56 -11.99 2.91
CA VAL A 86 7.11 -12.53 4.16
C VAL A 86 6.53 -13.92 4.47
N ARG A 87 5.22 -14.13 4.36
CA ARG A 87 4.61 -15.46 4.57
C ARG A 87 5.09 -16.47 3.53
N GLN A 88 5.27 -16.05 2.27
CA GLN A 88 5.76 -16.90 1.19
C GLN A 88 7.18 -17.40 1.44
N PHE A 89 8.10 -16.52 1.83
CA PHE A 89 9.52 -16.86 2.03
C PHE A 89 9.83 -17.38 3.44
N TYR A 90 9.01 -17.07 4.43
CA TYR A 90 9.14 -17.54 5.81
C TYR A 90 7.87 -18.25 6.28
N PRO A 91 7.63 -19.53 5.89
CA PRO A 91 6.39 -20.24 6.13
C PRO A 91 5.98 -20.41 7.61
N LYS A 92 6.89 -20.11 8.55
CA LYS A 92 6.62 -20.08 10.00
C LYS A 92 5.78 -18.87 10.41
N VAL A 93 5.79 -17.79 9.63
CA VAL A 93 4.92 -16.63 9.82
C VAL A 93 3.52 -17.03 9.38
N LYS A 94 2.67 -17.35 10.35
CA LYS A 94 1.28 -17.72 10.10
C LYS A 94 0.32 -16.55 10.28
N ARG A 95 0.55 -15.72 11.30
CA ARG A 95 -0.31 -14.58 11.64
C ARG A 95 0.47 -13.28 11.52
N VAL A 96 -0.25 -12.24 11.12
CA VAL A 96 0.29 -10.89 10.91
C VAL A 96 -0.60 -9.91 11.67
N MET A 97 0.02 -8.92 12.30
CA MET A 97 -0.69 -7.77 12.85
C MET A 97 -0.27 -6.54 12.05
N ILE A 98 -1.24 -5.81 11.54
CA ILE A 98 -1.06 -4.46 11.01
C ILE A 98 -1.47 -3.50 12.12
N LEU A 99 -0.54 -2.64 12.52
CA LEU A 99 -0.80 -1.54 13.45
C LEU A 99 -0.70 -0.24 12.63
N ASP A 100 -1.84 0.35 12.30
CA ASP A 100 -1.93 1.62 11.62
C ASP A 100 -2.27 2.73 12.63
N LEU A 101 -1.45 3.78 12.59
CA LEU A 101 -1.53 4.95 13.47
C LEU A 101 -1.51 6.25 12.64
N ASP A 102 -1.71 6.16 11.33
CA ASP A 102 -1.92 7.34 10.49
C ASP A 102 -3.23 8.04 10.89
N ALA A 103 -3.33 9.34 10.59
CA ALA A 103 -4.52 10.11 10.90
C ALA A 103 -5.73 9.68 10.03
N HIS A 104 -5.49 9.10 8.86
CA HIS A 104 -6.50 8.57 7.95
C HIS A 104 -6.68 7.08 8.14
N GLN A 105 -7.88 6.58 7.84
CA GLN A 105 -8.16 5.15 7.86
C GLN A 105 -7.34 4.43 6.79
N GLY A 106 -6.71 3.32 7.16
CA GLY A 106 -5.97 2.42 6.28
C GLY A 106 -6.86 1.49 5.46
N ASN A 107 -7.86 2.06 4.78
CA ASN A 107 -8.90 1.32 4.05
C ASN A 107 -8.35 0.34 2.99
N GLY A 108 -7.16 0.59 2.43
CA GLY A 108 -6.57 -0.28 1.40
C GLY A 108 -6.26 -1.69 1.92
N HIS A 109 -5.60 -1.79 3.07
CA HIS A 109 -5.23 -3.08 3.65
C HIS A 109 -6.41 -3.76 4.38
N GLU A 110 -7.39 -3.00 4.86
CA GLU A 110 -8.68 -3.53 5.32
C GLU A 110 -9.46 -4.19 4.17
N ASN A 111 -9.57 -3.50 3.03
CA ASN A 111 -10.19 -4.03 1.82
C ASN A 111 -9.47 -5.30 1.32
N ASP A 112 -8.14 -5.32 1.34
CA ASP A 112 -7.35 -6.51 0.98
C ASP A 112 -7.63 -7.69 1.91
N LYS A 113 -7.65 -7.46 3.23
CA LYS A 113 -7.99 -8.49 4.22
C LYS A 113 -9.36 -9.11 3.93
N ILE A 114 -10.36 -8.28 3.63
CA ILE A 114 -11.72 -8.72 3.30
C ILE A 114 -11.72 -9.50 1.99
N HIS A 115 -11.10 -8.96 0.94
CA HIS A 115 -11.06 -9.57 -0.39
C HIS A 115 -10.41 -10.96 -0.39
N PHE A 116 -9.26 -11.08 0.28
CA PHE A 116 -8.54 -12.35 0.39
C PHE A 116 -9.08 -13.28 1.48
N ASN A 117 -10.07 -12.84 2.26
CA ASN A 117 -10.61 -13.56 3.42
C ASN A 117 -9.50 -14.05 4.38
N ASP A 118 -8.50 -13.20 4.63
CA ASP A 118 -7.30 -13.56 5.40
C ASP A 118 -7.53 -13.35 6.90
N ASN A 119 -8.09 -14.38 7.56
CA ASN A 119 -8.37 -14.36 9.00
C ASN A 119 -7.10 -14.44 9.88
N ASP A 120 -5.93 -14.65 9.28
CA ASP A 120 -4.65 -14.62 9.99
C ASP A 120 -4.04 -13.21 10.06
N VAL A 121 -4.67 -12.22 9.42
CA VAL A 121 -4.31 -10.80 9.51
C VAL A 121 -5.24 -10.12 10.52
N PHE A 122 -4.65 -9.57 11.57
CA PHE A 122 -5.35 -8.70 12.52
C PHE A 122 -4.97 -7.25 12.25
N ILE A 123 -5.95 -6.36 12.19
CA ILE A 123 -5.75 -4.93 11.94
C ILE A 123 -6.16 -4.18 13.20
N MET A 124 -5.26 -3.32 13.69
CA MET A 124 -5.55 -2.30 14.67
C MET A 124 -5.27 -0.95 14.00
N ASP A 125 -6.33 -0.23 13.69
CA ASP A 125 -6.27 1.09 13.06
C ASP A 125 -6.85 2.14 14.01
N MET A 126 -6.12 3.25 14.18
CA MET A 126 -6.53 4.41 14.97
C MET A 126 -6.45 5.66 14.09
N TYR A 127 -7.60 6.06 13.55
CA TYR A 127 -7.73 7.20 12.66
C TYR A 127 -8.75 8.24 13.16
N ASN A 128 -8.74 9.42 12.54
CA ASN A 128 -9.77 10.43 12.73
C ASN A 128 -10.93 10.17 11.76
N TYR A 129 -12.08 9.74 12.29
CA TYR A 129 -13.25 9.41 11.48
C TYR A 129 -13.81 10.57 10.62
N ALA A 130 -13.43 11.81 10.92
CA ALA A 130 -13.94 13.00 10.22
C ALA A 130 -13.09 13.42 9.00
N VAL A 131 -12.01 12.69 8.68
CA VAL A 131 -11.17 12.96 7.50
C VAL A 131 -11.27 11.82 6.48
N TYR A 132 -10.70 12.02 5.29
CA TYR A 132 -10.62 10.99 4.23
C TYR A 132 -10.20 9.63 4.83
N PRO A 133 -10.76 8.49 4.37
CA PRO A 133 -11.62 8.28 3.20
C PRO A 133 -13.14 8.27 3.43
N ASP A 134 -13.64 8.32 4.67
CA ASP A 134 -15.06 8.05 5.03
C ASP A 134 -15.55 6.67 4.51
N ASP A 135 -14.68 5.67 4.53
CA ASP A 135 -15.05 4.29 4.21
C ASP A 135 -15.75 3.66 5.43
N LYS A 136 -16.98 3.20 5.24
CA LYS A 136 -17.80 2.59 6.31
C LYS A 136 -17.85 1.06 6.22
N TYR A 137 -17.22 0.50 5.20
CA TYR A 137 -17.27 -0.92 4.88
C TYR A 137 -16.00 -1.64 5.27
N ALA A 138 -14.86 -0.99 5.03
CA ALA A 138 -13.55 -1.40 5.48
C ALA A 138 -13.39 -1.19 6.99
#